data_AF-A0A960MXU7-F1
#
_entry.id   AF-A0A960MXU7-F1
#
_cell.length_a   1.000
_cell.length_b   1.000
_cell.length_c   1.000
_cell.angle_alpha   90.00
_cell.angle_beta   90.00
_cell.angle_gamma   90.00
#
_symmetry.space_group_name_H-M   'P 1'
#
loop_
_entity.id
_entity.type
_entity.pdbx_description
1 polymer ?
#
loop_
_entity_poly.entity_id
_entity_poly.type
_entity_poly.pdbx_seq_one_letter_code
_entity_poly.pdbx_strand_id
1 'polypeptide(L)'
;MAAAKDIIRYLRECYRENGSRGGLWNVFADSVSHRVFLKDSDFLATRPEAGDSHYLREAASETAAKQADLYQKEKDLIYASLFVLGWAERTGDRPEPICAPLFWYPATLHPEGLKQGTALRIDPDRRQLNVAVLEALGGDDFARRLESRIEPSLITEGCVGDQRRLESRIEPSLITEGCVG
;
A
#
# COMPACT_ATOMS: atom_id res chain seq x y z
N MET A 1 29.60 14.29 11.72
CA MET A 1 28.19 14.42 11.32
C MET A 1 27.90 13.26 10.39
N ALA A 2 26.93 12.39 10.71
CA ALA A 2 26.52 11.32 9.79
C ALA A 2 26.00 11.98 8.51
N ALA A 3 26.45 11.50 7.34
CA ALA A 3 25.98 12.04 6.07
C ALA A 3 24.45 11.85 6.00
N ALA A 4 23.70 12.79 5.41
CA ALA A 4 22.24 12.71 5.33
C ALA A 4 21.74 11.35 4.80
N LYS A 5 22.53 10.72 3.93
CA LYS A 5 22.32 9.37 3.39
C LYS A 5 22.33 8.26 4.45
N ASP A 6 23.19 8.37 5.47
CA ASP A 6 23.29 7.39 6.56
C ASP A 6 22.12 7.53 7.55
N ILE A 7 21.67 8.77 7.79
CA ILE A 7 20.47 9.06 8.61
C ILE A 7 19.21 8.55 7.88
N ILE A 8 19.10 8.80 6.58
CA ILE A 8 18.04 8.27 5.72
C ILE A 8 18.01 6.74 5.74
N ARG A 9 19.17 6.08 5.63
CA ARG A 9 19.25 4.61 5.70
C ARG A 9 18.81 4.09 7.07
N TYR A 10 19.29 4.71 8.14
CA TYR A 10 18.96 4.34 9.52
C TYR A 10 17.45 4.50 9.80
N LEU A 11 16.83 5.60 9.36
CA LEU A 11 15.39 5.80 9.47
C LEU A 11 14.61 4.76 8.67
N ARG A 12 15.05 4.42 7.44
CA ARG A 12 14.42 3.34 6.66
C ARG A 12 14.48 1.99 7.38
N GLU A 13 15.60 1.66 8.00
CA GLU A 13 15.78 0.41 8.76
C GLU A 13 14.92 0.39 10.02
N CYS A 14 14.92 1.44 10.83
CA CYS A 14 14.05 1.54 12.01
C CYS A 14 12.55 1.51 11.68
N TYR A 15 12.15 2.07 10.53
CA TYR A 15 10.75 2.06 10.12
C TYR A 15 10.32 0.75 9.47
N ARG A 16 11.22 0.09 8.74
CA ARG A 16 11.00 -1.29 8.27
C ARG A 16 10.71 -2.20 9.46
N GLU A 17 11.44 -2.06 10.56
CA GLU A 17 11.19 -2.81 11.79
C GLU A 17 9.83 -2.53 12.45
N ASN A 18 9.27 -1.33 12.27
CA ASN A 18 8.05 -0.88 12.97
C ASN A 18 6.76 -1.05 12.14
N GLY A 19 6.84 -0.92 10.81
CA GLY A 19 5.67 -0.99 9.91
C GLY A 19 5.51 -2.31 9.13
N SER A 20 6.57 -3.12 8.98
CA SER A 20 6.54 -4.28 8.07
C SER A 20 5.98 -5.57 8.66
N ARG A 21 5.82 -5.69 9.98
CA ARG A 21 5.45 -6.99 10.59
C ARG A 21 4.01 -7.45 10.27
N GLY A 22 3.13 -6.55 9.83
CA GLY A 22 1.69 -6.83 9.71
C GLY A 22 1.15 -7.11 8.30
N GLY A 23 1.99 -7.18 7.26
CA GLY A 23 1.56 -7.20 5.85
C GLY A 23 0.39 -8.15 5.52
N LEU A 24 -0.36 -7.87 4.44
CA LEU A 24 -1.52 -8.70 4.08
C LEU A 24 -1.08 -9.99 3.37
N TRP A 25 -1.00 -11.10 4.11
CA TRP A 25 -0.49 -12.39 3.61
C TRP A 25 -1.52 -13.20 2.83
N ASN A 26 -2.79 -13.05 3.18
CA ASN A 26 -3.87 -13.79 2.58
C ASN A 26 -5.14 -12.97 2.58
N VAL A 27 -5.63 -12.58 1.40
CA VAL A 27 -6.90 -11.86 1.28
C VAL A 27 -8.11 -12.68 1.70
N PHE A 28 -7.97 -13.99 1.87
CA PHE A 28 -9.00 -14.87 2.40
C PHE A 28 -8.91 -15.08 3.92
N ALA A 29 -7.96 -14.45 4.60
CA ALA A 29 -7.83 -14.54 6.06
C ALA A 29 -9.07 -13.97 6.78
N ASP A 30 -9.33 -14.45 8.00
CA ASP A 30 -10.45 -14.02 8.83
C ASP A 30 -10.38 -12.53 9.23
N SER A 31 -9.17 -11.96 9.21
CA SER A 31 -8.96 -10.52 9.44
C SER A 31 -9.52 -9.65 8.31
N VAL A 32 -9.75 -10.22 7.12
CA VAL A 32 -10.27 -9.51 5.94
C VAL A 32 -11.77 -9.75 5.80
N SER A 33 -12.55 -8.72 6.10
CA SER A 33 -14.00 -8.71 5.93
C SER A 33 -14.43 -8.04 4.62
N HIS A 34 -15.65 -8.31 4.16
CA HIS A 34 -16.28 -7.62 3.02
C HIS A 34 -15.48 -7.66 1.71
N ARG A 35 -14.99 -8.85 1.36
CA ARG A 35 -14.18 -9.09 0.16
C ARG A 35 -15.02 -8.96 -1.10
N VAL A 36 -14.62 -8.06 -1.99
CA VAL A 36 -15.21 -7.89 -3.32
C VAL A 36 -14.10 -8.06 -4.35
N PHE A 37 -14.28 -9.02 -5.26
CA PHE A 37 -13.36 -9.25 -6.36
C PHE A 37 -13.91 -8.58 -7.61
N LEU A 38 -13.22 -7.54 -8.08
CA LEU A 38 -13.57 -6.90 -9.34
C LEU A 38 -13.32 -7.87 -10.49
N LYS A 39 -14.27 -7.92 -11.42
CA LYS A 39 -14.13 -8.65 -12.67
C LYS A 39 -13.60 -7.69 -13.73
N ASP A 40 -12.97 -8.25 -14.76
CA ASP A 40 -12.37 -7.54 -15.88
C ASP A 40 -11.04 -6.83 -15.53
N SER A 41 -10.53 -6.00 -16.45
CA SER A 41 -9.22 -5.36 -16.30
C SER A 41 -9.20 -4.36 -15.14
N ASP A 42 -8.09 -4.34 -14.41
CA ASP A 42 -7.84 -3.43 -13.29
C ASP A 42 -7.64 -1.99 -13.80
N PHE A 43 -8.74 -1.30 -14.08
CA PHE A 43 -8.70 0.08 -14.58
C PHE A 43 -8.21 1.07 -13.53
N LEU A 44 -8.47 0.82 -12.24
CA LEU A 44 -8.15 1.76 -11.16
C LEU A 44 -6.64 1.82 -10.91
N ALA A 45 -5.95 0.69 -10.88
CA ALA A 45 -4.50 0.67 -10.70
C ALA A 45 -3.72 0.98 -12.00
N THR A 46 -4.33 0.76 -13.18
CA THR A 46 -3.64 0.98 -14.47
C THR A 46 -3.88 2.34 -15.09
N ARG A 47 -4.94 3.06 -14.70
CA ARG A 47 -5.28 4.42 -15.19
C ARG A 47 -5.72 5.33 -14.04
N PRO A 48 -4.82 5.65 -13.09
CA PRO A 48 -5.17 6.45 -11.93
C PRO A 48 -5.64 7.87 -12.29
N GLU A 49 -5.11 8.46 -13.36
CA GLU A 49 -5.52 9.75 -13.90
C GLU A 49 -6.95 9.78 -14.49
N ALA A 50 -7.60 8.63 -14.70
CA ALA A 50 -8.97 8.60 -15.21
C ALA A 50 -9.98 9.17 -14.21
N GLY A 51 -9.63 9.32 -12.91
CA GLY A 51 -10.53 9.85 -11.88
C GLY A 51 -11.82 9.02 -11.70
N ASP A 52 -11.88 7.85 -12.33
CA ASP A 52 -13.10 7.09 -12.48
C ASP A 52 -13.35 6.28 -11.21
N SER A 53 -14.50 6.51 -10.59
CA SER A 53 -15.00 5.64 -9.52
C SER A 53 -15.56 4.35 -10.10
N HIS A 54 -15.22 3.20 -9.53
CA HIS A 54 -15.81 1.93 -9.93
C HIS A 54 -17.10 1.67 -9.13
N TYR A 55 -18.20 1.39 -9.81
CA TYR A 55 -19.49 1.23 -9.16
C TYR A 55 -19.72 -0.22 -8.70
N LEU A 56 -19.89 -0.39 -7.38
CA LEU A 56 -20.19 -1.66 -6.75
C LEU A 56 -21.70 -1.77 -6.52
N ARG A 57 -22.35 -2.66 -7.29
CA ARG A 57 -23.80 -2.90 -7.22
C ARG A 57 -24.23 -3.79 -6.06
N GLU A 58 -23.28 -4.45 -5.40
CA GLU A 58 -23.58 -5.46 -4.40
C GLU A 58 -24.06 -4.82 -3.09
N ALA A 59 -25.11 -5.38 -2.46
CA ALA A 59 -25.57 -4.95 -1.14
C ALA A 59 -24.48 -5.07 -0.06
N ALA A 60 -23.52 -5.99 -0.27
CA ALA A 60 -22.32 -6.12 0.55
C ALA A 60 -21.48 -4.85 0.57
N SER A 61 -21.47 -4.07 -0.52
CA SER A 61 -20.70 -2.82 -0.63
C SER A 61 -21.29 -1.69 0.23
N GLU A 62 -22.61 -1.61 0.37
CA GLU A 62 -23.26 -0.66 1.27
C GLU A 62 -22.97 -0.98 2.74
N THR A 63 -22.96 -2.28 3.07
CA THR A 63 -22.61 -2.74 4.42
C THR A 63 -21.13 -2.44 4.72
N ALA A 64 -20.24 -2.70 3.75
CA ALA A 64 -18.83 -2.38 3.86
C ALA A 64 -18.59 -0.88 4.04
N ALA A 65 -19.29 -0.03 3.28
CA ALA A 65 -19.20 1.43 3.41
C ALA A 65 -19.59 1.90 4.81
N LYS A 66 -20.71 1.39 5.36
CA LYS A 66 -21.14 1.72 6.73
C LYS A 66 -20.15 1.24 7.79
N GLN A 67 -19.57 0.06 7.63
CA GLN A 67 -18.58 -0.44 8.57
C GLN A 67 -17.26 0.32 8.49
N ALA A 68 -16.78 0.63 7.29
CA ALA A 68 -15.59 1.45 7.09
C ALA A 68 -15.77 2.82 7.75
N ASP A 69 -16.96 3.42 7.62
CA ASP A 69 -17.28 4.72 8.24
C ASP A 69 -17.43 4.65 9.77
N LEU A 70 -18.06 3.59 10.30
CA LEU A 70 -18.26 3.42 11.73
C LEU A 70 -16.95 3.08 12.47
N TYR A 71 -16.08 2.30 11.83
CA TYR A 71 -14.85 1.76 12.43
C TYR A 71 -13.58 2.33 11.79
N GLN A 72 -13.59 3.59 11.34
CA GLN A 72 -12.45 4.24 10.67
C GLN A 72 -11.12 4.19 11.46
N LYS A 73 -11.17 4.03 12.79
CA LYS A 73 -9.97 3.91 13.64
C LYS A 73 -9.42 2.48 13.77
N GLU A 74 -10.19 1.48 13.38
CA GLU A 74 -9.89 0.06 13.60
C GLU A 74 -9.83 -0.74 12.29
N LYS A 75 -10.47 -0.23 11.23
CA LYS A 75 -10.62 -0.92 9.95
C LYS A 75 -10.23 0.02 8.82
N ASP A 76 -9.30 -0.46 8.00
CA ASP A 76 -8.94 0.18 6.74
C ASP A 76 -9.71 -0.46 5.58
N LEU A 77 -10.21 0.38 4.67
CA LEU A 77 -10.68 -0.08 3.38
C LEU A 77 -9.54 0.05 2.38
N ILE A 78 -9.19 -1.07 1.74
CA ILE A 78 -8.11 -1.12 0.77
C ILE A 78 -8.60 -1.65 -0.58
N TYR A 79 -8.02 -1.11 -1.64
CA TYR A 79 -8.01 -1.71 -2.96
C TYR A 79 -6.71 -2.47 -3.14
N ALA A 80 -6.76 -3.72 -3.58
CA ALA A 80 -5.62 -4.61 -3.66
C ALA A 80 -5.41 -5.05 -5.11
N SER A 81 -4.17 -4.96 -5.61
CA SER A 81 -3.84 -5.37 -6.97
C SER A 81 -2.52 -6.15 -7.06
N LEU A 82 -2.39 -6.89 -8.16
CA LEU A 82 -1.30 -7.81 -8.47
C LEU A 82 -1.00 -8.80 -7.34
N PHE A 83 -1.58 -9.99 -7.43
CA PHE A 83 -1.49 -10.97 -6.35
C PHE A 83 -0.31 -11.92 -6.53
N VAL A 84 0.38 -12.18 -5.42
CA VAL A 84 1.36 -13.25 -5.30
C VAL A 84 0.68 -14.45 -4.67
N LEU A 85 0.70 -15.56 -5.41
CA LEU A 85 0.17 -16.84 -4.99
C LEU A 85 1.32 -17.82 -4.80
N GLY A 86 1.29 -18.59 -3.73
CA GLY A 86 2.35 -19.56 -3.47
C GLY A 86 2.36 -20.03 -2.02
N TRP A 87 3.55 -20.36 -1.54
CA TRP A 87 3.79 -20.81 -0.18
C TRP A 87 4.95 -20.02 0.42
N ALA A 88 4.82 -19.60 1.68
CA ALA A 88 5.86 -18.85 2.39
C ALA A 88 6.01 -19.34 3.84
N GLU A 89 7.23 -19.25 4.35
CA GLU A 89 7.56 -19.58 5.74
C GLU A 89 7.44 -18.30 6.58
N ARG A 90 6.47 -18.25 7.51
CA ARG A 90 6.22 -17.05 8.34
C ARG A 90 6.64 -17.19 9.80
N THR A 91 6.30 -18.31 10.43
CA THR A 91 6.40 -18.43 11.90
C THR A 91 6.68 -19.85 12.38
N GLY A 92 7.04 -20.77 11.48
CA GLY A 92 7.38 -22.15 11.83
C GLY A 92 7.92 -22.94 10.64
N ASP A 93 8.24 -24.22 10.87
CA ASP A 93 8.89 -25.12 9.90
C ASP A 93 8.01 -25.52 8.70
N ARG A 94 6.75 -25.07 8.65
CA ARG A 94 5.81 -25.45 7.58
C ARG A 94 5.45 -24.23 6.73
N PRO A 95 5.64 -24.32 5.41
CA PRO A 95 5.15 -23.30 4.49
C PRO A 95 3.63 -23.16 4.60
N GLU A 96 3.14 -21.93 4.66
CA GLU A 96 1.72 -21.60 4.62
C GLU A 96 1.34 -21.08 3.24
N PRO A 97 0.12 -21.39 2.75
CA PRO A 97 -0.34 -20.86 1.48
C PRO A 97 -0.56 -19.34 1.60
N ILE A 98 -0.01 -18.60 0.64
CA ILE A 98 -0.19 -17.15 0.54
C ILE A 98 -1.07 -16.79 -0.65
N CYS A 99 -1.90 -15.78 -0.44
CA CYS A 99 -2.66 -15.09 -1.48
C CYS A 99 -2.61 -13.60 -1.14
N ALA A 100 -1.44 -13.03 -1.36
CA ALA A 100 -1.11 -11.70 -0.89
C ALA A 100 -1.12 -10.71 -2.05
N PRO A 101 -1.71 -9.51 -1.88
CA PRO A 101 -1.49 -8.45 -2.85
C PRO A 101 -0.06 -7.95 -2.76
N LEU A 102 0.52 -7.66 -3.91
CA LEU A 102 1.78 -6.96 -4.00
C LEU A 102 1.57 -5.47 -3.74
N PHE A 103 0.51 -4.91 -4.31
CA PHE A 103 0.14 -3.51 -4.15
C PHE A 103 -1.19 -3.36 -3.45
N TRP A 104 -1.31 -2.34 -2.61
CA TRP A 104 -2.61 -1.87 -2.16
C TRP A 104 -2.68 -0.35 -2.08
N TYR A 105 -3.91 0.15 -2.09
CA TYR A 105 -4.24 1.56 -2.12
C TYR A 105 -5.31 1.82 -1.08
N PRO A 106 -5.20 2.90 -0.29
CA PRO A 106 -6.34 3.40 0.49
C PRO A 106 -7.54 3.62 -0.43
N ALA A 107 -8.69 3.16 0.00
CA ALA A 107 -9.92 3.23 -0.76
C ALA A 107 -11.04 3.85 0.06
N THR A 108 -12.02 4.43 -0.63
CA THR A 108 -13.25 4.97 -0.04
C THR A 108 -14.46 4.47 -0.81
N LEU A 109 -15.58 4.32 -0.10
CA LEU A 109 -16.88 4.02 -0.68
C LEU A 109 -17.83 5.19 -0.46
N HIS A 110 -18.40 5.70 -1.55
CA HIS A 110 -19.35 6.80 -1.52
C HIS A 110 -20.73 6.31 -2.01
N PRO A 111 -21.74 6.25 -1.14
CA PRO A 111 -23.11 5.91 -1.54
C PRO A 111 -23.84 7.08 -2.22
N GLU A 112 -23.33 8.31 -2.10
CA GLU A 112 -24.04 9.52 -2.53
C GLU A 112 -24.36 9.55 -4.02
N GLY A 113 -25.60 9.92 -4.36
CA GLY A 113 -26.06 10.06 -5.74
C GLY A 113 -26.47 8.75 -6.43
N LEU A 114 -26.42 7.60 -5.73
CA LEU A 114 -26.75 6.30 -6.27
C LEU A 114 -28.08 5.77 -5.68
N LYS A 115 -28.94 5.20 -6.53
CA LYS A 115 -30.20 4.56 -6.08
C LYS A 115 -29.99 3.24 -5.34
N GLN A 116 -28.84 2.60 -5.57
CA GLN A 116 -28.39 1.35 -4.95
C GLN A 116 -26.87 1.29 -5.06
N GLY A 117 -26.17 0.56 -4.19
CA GLY A 117 -24.73 0.32 -4.30
C GLY A 117 -23.86 1.52 -3.90
N THR A 118 -22.55 1.39 -4.14
CA THR A 118 -21.56 2.40 -3.73
C THR A 118 -20.50 2.64 -4.80
N ALA A 119 -20.01 3.87 -4.88
CA ALA A 119 -18.89 4.23 -5.75
C ALA A 119 -17.56 4.00 -5.00
N LEU A 120 -16.74 3.08 -5.50
CA LEU A 120 -15.37 2.83 -5.07
C LEU A 120 -14.43 3.87 -5.69
N ARG A 121 -13.66 4.54 -4.84
CA ARG A 121 -12.53 5.38 -5.24
C ARG A 121 -11.27 4.89 -4.55
N ILE A 122 -10.14 5.07 -5.21
CA ILE A 122 -8.82 4.79 -4.64
C ILE A 122 -7.99 6.06 -4.66
N ASP A 123 -7.01 6.14 -3.77
CA ASP A 123 -5.98 7.15 -3.83
C ASP A 123 -4.70 6.53 -4.43
N PRO A 124 -4.43 6.75 -5.74
CA PRO A 124 -3.27 6.18 -6.42
C PRO A 124 -1.95 6.83 -5.97
N ASP A 125 -2.02 8.07 -5.49
CA ASP A 125 -0.92 8.79 -4.85
C ASP A 125 -0.71 8.32 -3.41
N ARG A 126 -1.39 7.25 -3.01
CA ARG A 126 -1.17 6.59 -1.74
C ARG A 126 -0.88 5.09 -1.88
N ARG A 127 -0.30 4.66 -2.99
CA ARG A 127 0.01 3.25 -3.21
C ARG A 127 1.10 2.75 -2.26
N GLN A 128 0.88 1.57 -1.71
CA GLN A 128 1.79 0.87 -0.81
C GLN A 128 2.24 -0.48 -1.40
N LEU A 129 3.43 -0.93 -0.97
CA LEU A 129 4.02 -2.21 -1.34
C LEU A 129 3.95 -3.18 -0.15
N ASN A 130 3.58 -4.43 -0.40
CA ASN A 130 3.58 -5.48 0.62
C ASN A 130 4.99 -6.04 0.85
N VAL A 131 5.85 -5.22 1.45
CA VAL A 131 7.27 -5.54 1.66
C VAL A 131 7.45 -6.82 2.49
N ALA A 132 6.58 -7.06 3.46
CA ALA A 132 6.62 -8.26 4.32
C ALA A 132 6.60 -9.56 3.50
N VAL A 133 5.74 -9.60 2.48
CA VAL A 133 5.61 -10.77 1.59
C VAL A 133 6.83 -10.92 0.70
N LEU A 134 7.39 -9.81 0.21
CA LEU A 134 8.61 -9.85 -0.61
C LEU A 134 9.82 -10.36 0.17
N GLU A 135 9.97 -9.89 1.41
CA GLU A 135 11.04 -10.35 2.30
C GLU A 135 10.92 -11.84 2.61
N ALA A 136 9.72 -12.36 2.84
CA ALA A 136 9.53 -13.79 3.05
C ALA A 136 9.75 -14.65 1.80
N LEU A 137 9.56 -14.10 0.60
CA LEU A 137 9.71 -14.85 -0.65
C LEU A 137 11.15 -14.93 -1.16
N GLY A 138 11.95 -13.89 -0.92
CA GLY A 138 13.31 -13.81 -1.48
C GLY A 138 14.32 -13.08 -0.62
N GLY A 139 13.98 -12.77 0.63
CA GLY A 139 14.81 -11.99 1.54
C GLY A 139 14.88 -10.51 1.18
N ASP A 140 15.63 -9.78 2.01
CA ASP A 140 15.81 -8.33 1.94
C ASP A 140 16.30 -7.84 0.58
N ASP A 141 17.27 -8.54 -0.01
CA ASP A 141 17.87 -8.15 -1.28
C ASP A 141 16.88 -8.28 -2.43
N PHE A 142 16.01 -9.30 -2.39
CA PHE A 142 14.94 -9.43 -3.37
C PHE A 142 13.92 -8.29 -3.25
N ALA A 143 13.49 -7.98 -2.02
CA ALA A 143 12.56 -6.88 -1.75
C ALA A 143 13.13 -5.54 -2.24
N ARG A 144 14.40 -5.23 -1.91
CA ARG A 144 15.10 -4.01 -2.36
C ARG A 144 15.24 -3.94 -3.87
N ARG A 145 15.56 -5.06 -4.53
CA ARG A 145 15.66 -5.11 -6.00
C ARG A 145 14.32 -4.87 -6.68
N LEU A 146 13.24 -5.40 -6.12
CA LEU A 146 11.91 -5.17 -6.67
C LEU A 146 11.47 -3.72 -6.47
N GLU A 147 11.67 -3.20 -5.25
CA GLU A 147 11.35 -1.81 -4.89
C GLU A 147 12.07 -0.80 -5.81
N SER A 148 13.35 -1.03 -6.11
CA SER A 148 14.14 -0.16 -7.01
C SER A 148 13.72 -0.23 -8.48
N ARG A 149 12.98 -1.26 -8.90
CA ARG A 149 12.45 -1.41 -10.27
C ARG A 149 11.04 -0.86 -10.42
N ILE A 150 10.33 -0.69 -9.32
CA ILE A 150 9.02 -0.06 -9.32
C ILE A 150 9.25 1.43 -9.46
N GLU A 151 8.63 2.04 -10.48
CA GLU A 151 8.83 3.46 -10.78
C GLU A 151 8.58 4.31 -9.52
N PRO A 152 9.52 5.18 -9.13
CA PRO A 152 9.44 5.89 -7.86
C PRO A 152 8.19 6.76 -7.68
N SER A 153 7.64 7.25 -8.79
CA SER A 153 6.39 8.02 -8.87
C SER A 153 5.16 7.22 -8.48
N LEU A 154 5.26 5.89 -8.48
CA LEU A 154 4.13 5.02 -8.28
C LEU A 154 4.06 4.46 -6.85
N ILE A 155 5.10 4.57 -6.01
CA ILE A 155 5.02 4.22 -4.57
C ILE A 155 5.03 5.52 -3.78
N THR A 156 3.88 5.86 -3.24
CA THR A 156 3.56 7.20 -2.78
C THR A 156 3.02 7.21 -1.35
N GLU A 157 2.80 6.03 -0.77
CA GLU A 157 2.60 5.84 0.67
C GLU A 157 3.21 4.60 1.29
N GLY A 158 3.15 4.58 2.61
CA GLY A 158 4.04 3.79 3.44
C GLY A 158 5.40 4.50 3.55
N CYS A 159 6.30 3.89 4.33
CA CYS A 159 7.56 4.52 4.78
C CYS A 159 8.39 5.15 3.64
N VAL A 160 8.36 4.56 2.45
CA VAL A 160 9.13 5.01 1.27
C VAL A 160 8.46 6.21 0.58
N GLY A 161 7.13 6.26 0.56
CA GLY A 161 6.37 7.37 -0.01
C GLY A 161 6.42 8.62 0.87
N ASP A 162 6.24 8.47 2.19
CA ASP A 162 6.28 9.58 3.16
C ASP A 162 7.67 10.20 3.24
N GLN A 163 8.72 9.38 3.23
CA GLN A 163 10.09 9.88 3.23
C GLN A 163 10.42 10.65 1.95
N ARG A 164 9.88 10.24 0.80
CA ARG A 164 10.04 10.98 -0.46
C ARG A 164 9.26 12.28 -0.48
N ARG A 165 8.07 12.35 0.15
CA ARG A 165 7.35 13.62 0.36
C ARG A 165 8.12 14.58 1.26
N LEU A 166 8.82 14.06 2.27
CA LEU A 166 9.73 14.85 3.10
C LEU A 166 10.95 15.32 2.31
N GLU A 167 11.58 14.45 1.53
CA GLU A 167 12.73 14.77 0.67
C GLU A 167 12.36 15.79 -0.43
N SER A 168 11.14 15.76 -0.98
CA SER A 168 10.68 16.74 -1.97
C SER A 168 10.26 18.10 -1.37
N ARG A 169 9.96 18.14 -0.07
CA ARG A 169 9.67 19.37 0.68
C ARG A 169 10.92 20.08 1.20
N ILE A 170 12.04 19.38 1.30
CA ILE A 170 13.35 19.98 1.57
C ILE A 170 13.83 20.59 0.26
N GLU A 171 13.56 21.88 0.03
CA GLU A 171 14.09 22.59 -1.12
C GLU A 171 15.63 22.44 -1.20
N PRO A 172 16.22 22.35 -2.41
CA PRO A 172 17.68 22.41 -2.59
C PRO A 172 18.32 23.72 -2.11
N SER A 173 17.51 24.74 -1.78
CA SER A 173 17.95 26.07 -1.36
C SER A 173 18.68 26.09 -0.02
N LEU A 174 18.57 25.05 0.82
CA LEU A 174 19.26 24.99 2.13
C LEU A 174 20.64 24.32 2.10
N ILE A 175 21.14 23.86 0.94
CA ILE A 175 22.47 23.22 0.83
C ILE A 175 23.56 24.18 0.31
N THR A 176 23.21 25.41 -0.09
CA THR A 176 24.17 26.38 -0.66
C THR A 176 24.51 27.61 0.20
N GLU A 177 24.06 27.68 1.46
CA GLU A 177 24.51 28.70 2.41
C GLU A 177 25.31 28.06 3.55
N GLY A 178 26.57 27.74 3.29
CA GLY A 178 27.46 27.20 4.32
C GLY A 178 28.94 27.03 3.96
N CYS A 179 29.37 27.40 2.75
CA CYS A 179 30.77 27.34 2.34
C CYS A 179 31.23 28.67 1.72
N VAL A 180 31.22 29.74 2.51
CA VAL A 180 32.16 30.86 2.33
C VAL A 180 32.60 31.31 3.73
N GLY A 181 33.86 31.03 4.04
CA GLY A 181 34.54 31.32 5.29
C GLY A 181 35.88 30.63 5.32
#